data_AF-A0A355DS99-F1
#
_entry.id   AF-A0A355DS99-F1
#
_cell.length_a   1.000
_cell.length_b   1.000
_cell.length_c   1.000
_cell.angle_alpha   90.00
_cell.angle_beta   90.00
_cell.angle_gamma   90.00
#
_symmetry.space_group_name_H-M   'P 1'
#
loop_
_entity.id
_entity.type
_entity.pdbx_description
1 polymer ?
#
loop_
_entity_poly.entity_id
_entity_poly.type
_entity_poly.pdbx_seq_one_letter_code
_entity_poly.pdbx_strand_id
1 'polypeptide(L)'
;MDSRCMIPVVKSPKDYQAYRISPQDTNRLAIVFDPATADASLTVCVEIFDEGGKTPPNRHQIAVEMFFILKGEGLASCDGKMV
;
A
#
# COMPACT_ATOMS: atom_id res chain seq x y z
N MET A 1 -21.44 -21.69 15.02
CA MET A 1 -20.35 -20.70 15.16
C MET A 1 -19.10 -21.37 14.64
N ASP A 2 -18.59 -20.86 13.52
CA ASP A 2 -17.46 -21.43 12.81
C ASP A 2 -16.16 -21.02 13.54
N SER A 3 -15.64 -21.90 14.39
CA SER A 3 -14.43 -21.65 15.19
C SER A 3 -13.16 -21.85 14.37
N ARG A 4 -13.07 -21.21 13.20
CA ARG A 4 -11.84 -21.18 12.41
C ARG A 4 -10.84 -20.24 13.08
N CYS A 5 -9.92 -20.81 13.85
CA CYS A 5 -8.75 -20.09 14.32
C CYS A 5 -7.85 -19.80 13.11
N MET A 6 -7.65 -18.54 12.76
CA MET A 6 -6.73 -18.15 11.69
C MET A 6 -5.29 -18.32 12.20
N ILE A 7 -4.49 -19.11 11.49
CA ILE A 7 -3.08 -19.30 11.83
C ILE A 7 -2.32 -18.02 11.48
N PRO A 8 -1.54 -17.45 12.42
CA PRO A 8 -0.75 -16.26 12.12
C PRO A 8 0.29 -16.56 11.05
N VAL A 9 0.38 -15.69 10.06
CA VAL A 9 1.41 -15.75 9.02
C VAL A 9 2.51 -14.75 9.38
N VAL A 10 3.72 -15.26 9.57
CA VAL A 10 4.90 -14.43 9.86
C VAL A 10 5.66 -14.18 8.56
N LYS A 11 5.88 -12.90 8.23
CA LYS A 11 6.69 -12.48 7.09
C LYS A 11 7.63 -11.37 7.51
N SER A 12 8.84 -11.41 6.97
CA SER A 12 9.81 -10.33 7.00
C SER A 12 9.70 -9.47 5.74
N PRO A 13 10.28 -8.26 5.71
CA PRO A 13 10.31 -7.43 4.50
C PRO A 13 10.91 -8.13 3.27
N LYS A 14 11.81 -9.11 3.47
CA LYS A 14 12.45 -9.86 2.37
C LYS A 14 11.52 -10.85 1.69
N ASP A 15 10.41 -11.20 2.33
CA ASP A 15 9.43 -12.17 1.82
C ASP A 15 8.41 -11.53 0.87
N TYR A 16 8.48 -10.20 0.68
CA TYR A 16 7.58 -9.46 -0.17
C TYR A 16 8.23 -9.06 -1.49
N GLN A 17 7.55 -9.37 -2.59
CA GLN A 17 7.86 -8.81 -3.89
C GLN A 17 7.40 -7.35 -3.92
N ALA A 18 8.31 -6.46 -4.32
CA ALA A 18 7.98 -5.08 -4.63
C ALA A 18 7.75 -4.90 -6.14
N TYR A 19 6.73 -4.14 -6.48
CA TYR A 19 6.34 -3.82 -7.85
C TYR A 19 6.47 -2.32 -8.10
N ARG A 20 6.57 -1.96 -9.37
CA ARG A 20 6.44 -0.57 -9.86
C ARG A 20 5.27 -0.54 -10.82
N ILE A 21 4.55 0.59 -10.87
CA ILE A 21 3.41 0.77 -11.77
C ILE A 21 3.90 0.78 -13.23
N SER A 22 4.95 1.56 -13.51
CA SER A 22 5.66 1.57 -14.80
C SER A 22 7.17 1.39 -14.61
N PRO A 23 7.92 1.01 -15.66
CA PRO A 23 9.38 0.85 -15.56
C PRO A 23 10.13 2.13 -15.16
N GLN A 24 9.51 3.30 -15.37
CA GLN A 24 10.10 4.61 -15.07
C GLN A 24 9.74 5.12 -13.67
N ASP A 25 8.79 4.49 -12.97
CA ASP A 25 8.39 4.92 -11.63
C ASP A 25 9.43 4.53 -10.58
N THR A 26 9.60 5.40 -9.59
CA THR A 26 10.53 5.17 -8.48
C THR A 26 9.84 4.52 -7.27
N ASN A 27 8.55 4.76 -7.11
CA ASN A 27 7.73 4.20 -6.06
C ASN A 27 7.69 2.66 -6.13
N ARG A 28 7.76 2.02 -4.96
CA ARG A 28 7.77 0.57 -4.82
C ARG A 28 6.56 0.14 -4.00
N LEU A 29 5.69 -0.67 -4.59
CA LEU A 29 4.48 -1.20 -3.97
C LEU A 29 4.68 -2.67 -3.59
N ALA A 30 4.53 -3.00 -2.31
CA ALA A 30 4.50 -4.38 -1.83
C ALA A 30 3.08 -4.74 -1.40
N ILE A 31 2.52 -5.82 -1.96
CA ILE A 31 1.21 -6.33 -1.54
C ILE A 31 1.41 -7.20 -0.29
N VAL A 32 0.84 -6.77 0.84
CA VAL A 32 0.92 -7.51 2.11
C VAL A 32 -0.02 -8.72 2.05
N PHE A 33 -1.26 -8.46 1.63
CA PHE A 33 -2.25 -9.47 1.25
C PHE A 33 -3.31 -8.85 0.34
N ASP A 34 -4.04 -9.72 -0.34
CA ASP A 34 -5.18 -9.40 -1.19
C ASP A 34 -6.28 -10.46 -1.00
N PRO A 35 -7.49 -10.28 -1.57
CA PRO A 35 -8.56 -11.28 -1.46
C PRO A 35 -8.24 -12.65 -2.06
N ALA A 36 -7.20 -12.77 -2.90
CA ALA A 36 -6.78 -14.05 -3.47
C ALA A 36 -5.85 -14.82 -2.52
N THR A 37 -5.14 -14.11 -1.65
CA THR A 37 -4.12 -14.65 -0.72
C THR A 37 -4.58 -14.64 0.73
N ALA A 38 -5.64 -13.90 1.07
CA ALA A 38 -6.27 -13.85 2.37
C ALA A 38 -7.80 -13.92 2.26
N ASP A 39 -8.45 -14.52 3.26
CA ASP A 39 -9.92 -14.51 3.42
C ASP A 39 -10.37 -13.12 3.94
N ALA A 40 -10.07 -12.07 3.17
CA ALA A 40 -10.33 -10.67 3.50
C ALA A 40 -10.78 -9.90 2.24
N SER A 41 -11.72 -8.97 2.40
CA SER A 41 -12.27 -8.18 1.28
C SER A 41 -11.40 -6.98 0.86
N LEU A 42 -10.30 -6.73 1.57
CA LEU A 42 -9.42 -5.58 1.35
C LEU A 42 -8.06 -6.06 0.80
N THR A 43 -7.51 -5.31 -0.15
CA THR A 43 -6.09 -5.38 -0.49
C THR A 43 -5.32 -4.42 0.40
N VAL A 44 -4.34 -4.95 1.15
CA VAL A 44 -3.43 -4.13 1.94
C VAL A 44 -2.06 -4.16 1.30
N CYS A 45 -1.51 -2.98 1.08
CA CYS A 45 -0.21 -2.79 0.49
C CYS A 45 0.60 -1.75 1.27
N VAL A 46 1.91 -1.84 1.14
CA VAL A 46 2.86 -0.82 1.60
C VAL A 46 3.50 -0.23 0.36
N GLU A 47 3.25 1.06 0.11
CA GLU A 47 3.94 1.80 -0.93
C GLU A 47 5.08 2.63 -0.32
N ILE A 48 6.26 2.50 -0.91
CA ILE A 48 7.48 3.18 -0.48
C ILE A 48 7.86 4.21 -1.53
N PHE A 49 7.95 5.46 -1.10
CA PHE A 49 8.29 6.61 -1.92
C PHE A 49 9.73 7.02 -1.63
N ASP A 50 10.54 7.17 -2.67
CA ASP A 50 11.81 7.90 -2.57
C ASP A 50 11.54 9.42 -2.62
N GLU A 51 12.53 10.24 -2.25
CA GLU A 51 12.41 11.70 -2.37
C GLU A 51 12.04 12.09 -3.82
N GLY A 52 10.96 12.88 -3.96
CA GLY A 52 10.39 13.26 -5.26
C GLY A 52 9.47 12.22 -5.92
N GLY A 53 9.30 11.04 -5.29
CA GLY A 53 8.32 10.03 -5.69
C GLY A 53 6.89 10.55 -5.59
N LYS A 54 6.03 10.08 -6.49
CA LYS A 54 4.63 10.50 -6.57
C LYS A 54 3.79 9.42 -7.23
N THR A 55 2.53 9.36 -6.84
CA THR A 55 1.54 8.48 -7.46
C THR A 55 0.66 9.32 -8.39
N PRO A 56 0.30 8.84 -9.59
CA PRO A 56 -0.72 9.48 -10.40
C PRO A 56 -2.04 9.60 -9.63
N PRO A 57 -2.91 10.58 -9.93
CA PRO A 57 -4.22 10.66 -9.31
C PRO A 57 -4.99 9.35 -9.42
N ASN A 58 -5.28 8.74 -8.27
CA ASN A 58 -5.98 7.48 -8.12
C ASN A 58 -7.35 7.72 -7.45
N ARG A 59 -8.33 6.88 -7.78
CA ARG A 59 -9.66 6.93 -7.19
C ARG A 59 -10.16 5.53 -6.89
N HIS A 60 -10.66 5.35 -5.67
CA HIS A 60 -11.25 4.12 -5.18
C HIS A 60 -12.69 4.37 -4.74
N GLN A 61 -13.55 3.36 -4.77
CA GLN A 61 -14.90 3.47 -4.20
C GLN A 61 -14.84 3.46 -2.66
N ILE A 62 -13.95 2.64 -2.09
CA ILE A 62 -13.71 2.51 -0.65
C ILE A 62 -12.20 2.27 -0.48
N ALA A 63 -11.51 3.16 0.22
CA ALA A 63 -10.11 2.98 0.60
C ALA A 63 -9.81 3.76 1.89
N VAL A 64 -8.84 3.26 2.65
CA VAL A 64 -8.22 3.99 3.76
C VAL A 64 -6.73 4.02 3.46
N GLU A 65 -6.18 5.22 3.33
CA GLU A 65 -4.77 5.43 3.05
C GLU A 65 -4.14 6.24 4.19
N MET A 66 -2.92 5.86 4.59
CA MET A 66 -2.15 6.51 5.63
C MET A 66 -0.73 6.73 5.11
N PHE A 67 -0.19 7.93 5.34
CA PHE A 67 1.13 8.32 4.89
C PHE A 67 2.03 8.63 6.08
N PHE A 68 3.25 8.13 6.05
CA PHE A 68 4.26 8.40 7.06
C PHE A 68 5.49 9.00 6.38
N ILE A 69 5.79 10.25 6.73
CA ILE A 69 6.99 10.93 6.23
C ILE A 69 8.17 10.56 7.14
N LEU A 70 9.02 9.66 6.65
CA LEU A 70 10.20 9.21 7.39
C LEU A 70 11.37 10.20 7.29
N LYS A 71 11.41 10.99 6.21
CA LYS A 71 12.44 12.00 5.95
C LYS A 71 11.89 13.06 5.00
N GLY A 72 12.22 14.33 5.27
CA GLY A 72 11.80 15.46 4.44
C GLY A 72 10.33 15.83 4.68
N GLU A 73 9.64 16.15 3.59
CA GLU A 73 8.25 16.60 3.58
C GLU A 73 7.45 15.82 2.53
N GLY A 74 6.15 15.68 2.76
CA GLY A 74 5.23 15.09 1.80
C GLY A 74 4.03 16.02 1.61
N LEU A 75 3.46 15.98 0.40
CA LEU A 75 2.29 16.76 0.02
C LEU A 75 1.21 15.80 -0.47
N ALA A 76 0.05 15.83 0.17
CA ALA A 76 -1.10 15.04 -0.24
C ALA A 76 -2.13 15.93 -0.93
N SER A 77 -2.79 15.38 -1.96
CA SER A 77 -3.90 16.05 -2.64
C SER A 77 -5.10 15.13 -2.70
N CYS A 78 -6.27 15.60 -2.26
CA CYS A 78 -7.52 14.84 -2.30
C CYS A 78 -8.68 15.79 -2.60
N ASP A 79 -9.49 15.46 -3.62
CA ASP A 79 -10.64 16.26 -4.07
C ASP A 79 -10.32 17.77 -4.23
N GLY A 80 -9.16 18.07 -4.81
CA GLY A 80 -8.70 19.44 -5.05
C GLY A 80 -8.18 20.18 -3.81
N LYS A 81 -8.13 19.52 -2.65
CA LYS A 81 -7.52 20.06 -1.42
C LYS A 81 -6.10 19.53 -1.27
N MET A 82 -5.21 20.39 -0.79
CA MET A 82 -3.80 20.07 -0.52
C MET A 82 -3.56 20.06 1.00
N VAL A 83 -2.85 19.05 1.50
CA VAL A 83 -2.45 18.89 2.92
C VAL A 83 -0.99 18.51 3.02
#